data_AF-A0A0U0SPU4-F1
#
_entry.id   AF-A0A0U0SPU4-F1
#
_cell.length_a   1.000
_cell.length_b   1.000
_cell.length_c   1.000
_cell.angle_alpha   90.00
_cell.angle_beta   90.00
_cell.angle_gamma   90.00
#
_symmetry.space_group_name_H-M   'P 1'
#
loop_
_entity.id
_entity.type
_entity.pdbx_description
1 polymer ?
#
loop_
_entity_poly.entity_id
_entity_poly.type
_entity_poly.pdbx_seq_one_letter_code
_entity_poly.pdbx_strand_id
1 'polypeptide(L)'
;MNWNGTDERVDWAYDDAVARLDVMTAALGQPLPSTVATFSRPEPRHRAQRTVEEYGAIVEYLVDQIAAGEAFQVVPSQRFEMDTDVDPIDVYRILRVTNPSPYMYLLQVPNSDGAVDFSIVGSSPEALVTVHEGWATTHPIAGTRWRGRTDDEDVLLEKELLADDKERAEHLMLVDLGRNDLGRVCTPGTVRVEDYSHIERYSHVMHLVSTVTGKLGEGRTALDAVTACFPAGTLSGAPKVRAMELIEEVEKTRRGLYGGVVGYLDFAGNADFAIAIRTALMRNGTAYVQAGGGVVADSNGSYEYNEARNKARAVLNAIAAAETLAAPGANRSGC
;
A
#
# COMPACT_ATOMS: atom_id res chain seq x y z
N MET A 1 -25.04 -20.50 -5.42
CA MET A 1 -24.85 -19.98 -4.03
C MET A 1 -26.18 -20.03 -3.29
N ASN A 2 -26.26 -20.67 -2.11
CA ASN A 2 -27.49 -20.70 -1.30
C ASN A 2 -27.69 -19.37 -0.56
N TRP A 3 -28.20 -18.36 -1.26
CA TRP A 3 -28.28 -16.98 -0.78
C TRP A 3 -29.29 -16.76 0.36
N ASN A 4 -30.24 -17.68 0.56
CA ASN A 4 -31.29 -17.54 1.59
C ASN A 4 -31.13 -18.52 2.77
N GLY A 5 -30.09 -19.37 2.77
CA GLY A 5 -29.78 -20.27 3.88
C GLY A 5 -30.84 -21.34 4.18
N THR A 6 -31.70 -21.66 3.20
CA THR A 6 -32.79 -22.64 3.38
C THR A 6 -32.47 -23.98 2.73
N ASP A 7 -33.16 -25.04 3.17
CA ASP A 7 -32.96 -26.41 2.66
C ASP A 7 -33.59 -26.63 1.27
N GLU A 8 -34.50 -25.75 0.82
CA GLU A 8 -35.32 -25.93 -0.38
C GLU A 8 -34.53 -26.02 -1.70
N ARG A 9 -33.28 -25.55 -1.71
CA ARG A 9 -32.43 -25.47 -2.93
C ARG A 9 -31.02 -25.98 -2.71
N VAL A 10 -30.83 -26.83 -1.69
CA VAL A 10 -29.50 -27.34 -1.34
C VAL A 10 -28.88 -28.10 -2.52
N ASP A 11 -29.63 -28.99 -3.15
CA ASP A 11 -29.15 -29.76 -4.31
C ASP A 11 -28.76 -28.83 -5.47
N TRP A 12 -29.62 -27.87 -5.82
CA TRP A 12 -29.30 -26.89 -6.87
C TRP A 12 -28.05 -26.05 -6.53
N ALA A 13 -27.89 -25.61 -5.28
CA ALA A 13 -26.75 -24.81 -4.86
C ALA A 13 -25.44 -25.63 -4.89
N TYR A 14 -25.53 -26.92 -4.56
CA TYR A 14 -24.43 -27.87 -4.70
C TYR A 14 -24.06 -28.06 -6.17
N ASP A 15 -25.03 -28.38 -7.03
CA ASP A 15 -24.82 -28.59 -8.47
C ASP A 15 -24.23 -27.33 -9.16
N ASP A 16 -24.70 -26.13 -8.81
CA ASP A 16 -24.12 -24.86 -9.25
C ASP A 16 -22.65 -24.70 -8.82
N ALA A 17 -22.31 -25.11 -7.60
CA ALA A 17 -20.94 -25.07 -7.11
C ALA A 17 -20.05 -26.07 -7.87
N VAL A 18 -20.52 -27.30 -8.07
CA VAL A 18 -19.81 -28.33 -8.85
C VAL A 18 -19.58 -27.86 -10.27
N ALA A 19 -20.59 -27.30 -10.94
CA ALA A 19 -20.45 -26.78 -12.30
C ALA A 19 -19.39 -25.66 -12.39
N ARG A 20 -19.33 -24.74 -11.41
CA ARG A 20 -18.28 -23.71 -11.36
C ARG A 20 -16.90 -24.31 -11.08
N LEU A 21 -16.80 -25.34 -10.26
CA LEU A 21 -15.55 -26.08 -10.04
C LEU A 21 -15.07 -26.76 -11.33
N ASP A 22 -15.98 -27.42 -12.05
CA ASP A 22 -15.67 -28.09 -13.33
C ASP A 22 -15.13 -27.10 -14.37
N VAL A 23 -15.71 -25.90 -14.46
CA VAL A 23 -15.20 -24.81 -15.32
C VAL A 23 -13.76 -24.44 -14.95
N MET A 24 -13.47 -24.26 -13.66
CA MET A 24 -12.10 -23.93 -13.21
C MET A 24 -11.12 -25.08 -13.44
N THR A 25 -11.53 -26.32 -13.20
CA THR A 25 -10.72 -27.52 -13.45
C THR A 25 -10.39 -27.66 -14.93
N ALA A 26 -11.38 -27.46 -15.81
CA ALA A 26 -11.18 -27.49 -17.26
C ALA A 26 -10.22 -26.39 -17.73
N ALA A 27 -10.30 -25.19 -17.13
CA ALA A 27 -9.38 -24.08 -17.42
C ALA A 27 -7.93 -24.39 -16.98
N LEU A 28 -7.75 -24.98 -15.80
CA LEU A 28 -6.42 -25.40 -15.30
C LEU A 28 -5.79 -26.51 -16.15
N GLY A 29 -6.61 -27.32 -16.84
CA GLY A 29 -6.15 -28.38 -17.73
C GLY A 29 -5.67 -27.90 -19.11
N GLN A 30 -5.84 -26.62 -19.45
CA GLN A 30 -5.44 -26.11 -20.76
C GLN A 30 -3.92 -25.89 -20.87
N PRO A 31 -3.30 -26.15 -22.04
CA PRO A 31 -1.94 -25.71 -22.29
C PRO A 31 -1.88 -24.18 -22.31
N LEU A 32 -0.85 -23.61 -21.71
CA LEU A 32 -0.62 -22.16 -21.70
C LEU A 32 0.54 -21.78 -22.64
N PRO A 33 0.43 -20.66 -23.37
CA PRO A 33 1.56 -20.12 -24.10
C PRO A 33 2.67 -19.74 -23.13
N SER A 34 3.92 -19.84 -23.59
CA SER A 34 5.07 -19.45 -22.78
C SER A 34 5.00 -17.96 -22.44
N THR A 35 5.13 -17.64 -21.16
CA THR A 35 5.24 -16.27 -20.64
C THR A 35 6.70 -15.90 -20.34
N VAL A 36 7.67 -16.76 -20.70
CA VAL A 36 9.09 -16.49 -20.54
C VAL A 36 9.45 -15.24 -21.33
N ALA A 37 9.89 -14.21 -20.61
CA ALA A 37 10.15 -12.89 -21.17
C ALA A 37 11.45 -12.31 -20.62
N THR A 38 12.04 -11.41 -21.41
CA THR A 38 13.04 -10.45 -20.98
C THR A 38 12.39 -9.06 -20.99
N PHE A 39 12.95 -8.14 -20.22
CA PHE A 39 12.53 -6.74 -20.19
C PHE A 39 13.76 -5.85 -19.99
N SER A 40 13.61 -4.60 -20.38
CA SER A 40 14.56 -3.52 -20.11
C SER A 40 13.97 -2.55 -19.09
N ARG A 41 14.76 -1.58 -18.64
CA ARG A 41 14.33 -0.57 -17.65
C ARG A 41 14.45 0.84 -18.24
N PRO A 42 13.59 1.20 -19.21
CA PRO A 42 13.58 2.56 -19.73
C PRO A 42 13.13 3.55 -18.65
N GLU A 43 13.52 4.82 -18.80
CA GLU A 43 13.04 5.88 -17.91
C GLU A 43 11.55 6.17 -18.21
N PRO A 44 10.66 6.17 -17.19
CA PRO A 44 9.23 6.38 -17.39
C PRO A 44 8.92 7.82 -17.82
N ARG A 45 8.16 7.96 -18.91
CA ARG A 45 7.69 9.25 -19.41
C ARG A 45 6.37 9.62 -18.75
N HIS A 46 6.44 10.29 -17.62
CA HIS A 46 5.28 10.62 -16.79
C HIS A 46 5.08 12.12 -16.66
N ARG A 47 3.86 12.51 -16.25
CA ARG A 47 3.48 13.86 -15.86
C ARG A 47 3.28 13.89 -14.34
N ALA A 48 3.57 15.02 -13.72
CA ALA A 48 3.35 15.26 -12.30
C ALA A 48 2.36 16.41 -12.12
N GLN A 49 1.56 16.38 -11.06
CA GLN A 49 0.65 17.48 -10.72
C GLN A 49 1.38 18.73 -10.23
N ARG A 50 2.58 18.59 -9.66
CA ARG A 50 3.34 19.66 -9.02
C ARG A 50 4.79 19.69 -9.50
N THR A 51 5.36 20.89 -9.61
CA THR A 51 6.82 21.07 -9.70
C THR A 51 7.45 20.92 -8.30
N VAL A 52 8.79 20.91 -8.24
CA VAL A 52 9.51 20.88 -6.95
C VAL A 52 9.22 22.13 -6.13
N GLU A 53 9.09 23.29 -6.76
CA GLU A 53 8.77 24.56 -6.10
C GLU A 53 7.33 24.55 -5.55
N GLU A 54 6.37 24.06 -6.33
CA GLU A 54 4.97 24.00 -5.90
C GLU A 54 4.77 23.01 -4.74
N TYR A 55 5.44 21.86 -4.78
CA TYR A 55 5.40 20.90 -3.67
C TYR A 55 6.18 21.44 -2.46
N GLY A 56 7.29 22.13 -2.69
CA GLY A 56 8.08 22.77 -1.64
C GLY A 56 7.27 23.81 -0.87
N ALA A 57 6.49 24.65 -1.56
CA ALA A 57 5.61 25.62 -0.92
C ALA A 57 4.52 24.97 -0.03
N ILE A 58 4.02 23.78 -0.43
CA ILE A 58 3.10 22.99 0.40
C ILE A 58 3.81 22.51 1.67
N VAL A 59 5.04 22.00 1.55
CA VAL A 59 5.83 21.53 2.69
C VAL A 59 6.12 22.69 3.64
N GLU A 60 6.57 23.85 3.14
CA GLU A 60 6.82 25.05 3.95
C GLU A 60 5.55 25.50 4.69
N TYR A 61 4.41 25.55 4.01
CA TYR A 61 3.14 25.88 4.64
C TYR A 61 2.76 24.89 5.77
N LEU A 62 2.94 23.59 5.55
CA LEU A 62 2.63 22.58 6.56
C LEU A 62 3.61 22.63 7.73
N VAL A 63 4.88 22.94 7.49
CA VAL A 63 5.87 23.19 8.55
C VAL A 63 5.43 24.37 9.42
N ASP A 64 4.91 25.45 8.83
CA ASP A 64 4.36 26.59 9.58
C ASP A 64 3.16 26.18 10.45
N GLN A 65 2.27 25.33 9.94
CA GLN A 65 1.13 24.80 10.72
C GLN A 65 1.61 23.92 11.88
N ILE A 66 2.62 23.07 11.65
CA ILE A 66 3.23 22.25 12.70
C ILE A 66 3.88 23.12 13.77
N ALA A 67 4.62 24.17 13.37
CA ALA A 67 5.24 25.12 14.28
C ALA A 67 4.19 25.91 15.10
N ALA A 68 3.01 26.16 14.53
CA ALA A 68 1.87 26.75 15.22
C ALA A 68 1.16 25.77 16.20
N GLY A 69 1.54 24.49 16.20
CA GLY A 69 0.97 23.47 17.08
C GLY A 69 -0.31 22.80 16.55
N GLU A 70 -0.62 22.98 15.25
CA GLU A 70 -1.82 22.40 14.62
C GLU A 70 -1.70 20.87 14.45
N ALA A 71 -0.49 20.37 14.18
CA ALA A 71 -0.18 18.96 14.02
C ALA A 71 1.27 18.67 14.40
N PHE A 72 1.58 17.41 14.68
CA PHE A 72 2.96 16.91 14.83
C PHE A 72 3.54 16.49 13.48
N GLN A 73 2.71 15.92 12.62
CA GLN A 73 3.06 15.45 11.29
C GLN A 73 1.84 15.53 10.37
N VAL A 74 2.06 15.87 9.11
CA VAL A 74 1.05 15.83 8.04
C VAL A 74 1.65 15.16 6.81
N VAL A 75 0.90 14.31 6.12
CA VAL A 75 1.42 13.53 4.98
C VAL A 75 0.82 14.04 3.67
N PRO A 76 1.32 15.14 3.07
CA PRO A 76 0.88 15.58 1.75
C PRO A 76 1.29 14.59 0.66
N SER A 77 0.60 14.63 -0.47
CA SER A 77 0.91 13.80 -1.63
C SER A 77 0.64 14.51 -2.95
N GLN A 78 1.13 13.93 -4.04
CA GLN A 78 0.82 14.38 -5.40
C GLN A 78 0.65 13.18 -6.34
N ARG A 79 -0.20 13.36 -7.35
CA ARG A 79 -0.42 12.34 -8.38
C ARG A 79 0.53 12.52 -9.56
N PHE A 80 1.07 11.40 -10.00
CA PHE A 80 1.78 11.22 -11.25
C PHE A 80 0.91 10.38 -12.19
N GLU A 81 1.06 10.58 -13.49
CA GLU A 81 0.34 9.82 -14.51
C GLU A 81 1.22 9.53 -15.72
N MET A 82 0.95 8.40 -16.35
CA MET A 82 1.66 7.94 -17.53
C MET A 82 0.67 7.30 -18.50
N ASP A 83 0.80 7.60 -19.78
CA ASP A 83 0.02 6.95 -20.83
C ASP A 83 0.62 5.55 -21.06
N THR A 84 -0.22 4.53 -21.11
CA THR A 84 0.22 3.15 -21.27
C THR A 84 -0.92 2.26 -21.74
N ASP A 85 -0.62 1.35 -22.68
CA ASP A 85 -1.54 0.31 -23.16
C ASP A 85 -1.16 -1.08 -22.63
N VAL A 86 -0.25 -1.14 -21.66
CA VAL A 86 0.21 -2.39 -21.05
C VAL A 86 -0.91 -3.08 -20.30
N ASP A 87 -0.95 -4.41 -20.41
CA ASP A 87 -1.85 -5.23 -19.60
C ASP A 87 -1.50 -5.08 -18.11
N PRO A 88 -2.45 -4.74 -17.23
CA PRO A 88 -2.22 -4.66 -15.78
C PRO A 88 -1.53 -5.89 -15.17
N ILE A 89 -1.71 -7.09 -15.73
CA ILE A 89 -1.01 -8.29 -15.25
C ILE A 89 0.50 -8.24 -15.48
N ASP A 90 0.95 -7.57 -16.54
CA ASP A 90 2.36 -7.41 -16.84
C ASP A 90 3.01 -6.39 -15.92
N VAL A 91 2.30 -5.32 -15.55
CA VAL A 91 2.73 -4.41 -14.47
C VAL A 91 2.87 -5.18 -13.16
N TYR A 92 1.89 -6.03 -12.82
CA TYR A 92 1.93 -6.88 -11.63
C TYR A 92 3.15 -7.81 -11.65
N ARG A 93 3.45 -8.45 -12.79
CA ARG A 93 4.62 -9.33 -12.96
C ARG A 93 5.93 -8.58 -12.74
N ILE A 94 6.06 -7.36 -13.29
CA ILE A 94 7.27 -6.54 -13.08
C ILE A 94 7.39 -6.11 -11.62
N LEU A 95 6.31 -5.68 -10.97
CA LEU A 95 6.33 -5.35 -9.54
C LEU A 95 6.75 -6.57 -8.70
N ARG A 96 6.19 -7.75 -9.00
CA ARG A 96 6.49 -8.99 -8.28
C ARG A 96 7.97 -9.39 -8.33
N VAL A 97 8.66 -9.12 -9.44
CA VAL A 97 10.09 -9.44 -9.59
C VAL A 97 11.01 -8.32 -9.10
N THR A 98 10.59 -7.06 -9.16
CA THR A 98 11.44 -5.92 -8.80
C THR A 98 11.24 -5.43 -7.36
N ASN A 99 10.06 -5.60 -6.79
CA ASN A 99 9.71 -5.12 -5.45
C ASN A 99 8.66 -6.05 -4.80
N PRO A 100 9.02 -7.31 -4.50
CA PRO A 100 8.11 -8.21 -3.81
C PRO A 100 7.79 -7.65 -2.41
N SER A 101 6.51 -7.61 -2.09
CA SER A 101 6.01 -7.14 -0.80
C SER A 101 5.01 -8.14 -0.19
N PRO A 102 4.68 -8.02 1.11
CA PRO A 102 3.68 -8.89 1.74
C PRO A 102 2.32 -8.82 1.05
N TYR A 103 1.95 -7.64 0.53
CA TYR A 103 0.68 -7.39 -0.13
C TYR A 103 0.84 -7.08 -1.62
N MET A 104 0.76 -8.12 -2.44
CA MET A 104 0.71 -8.02 -3.89
C MET A 104 -0.72 -8.22 -4.38
N TYR A 105 -1.25 -7.28 -5.16
CA TYR A 105 -2.63 -7.38 -5.66
C TYR A 105 -2.78 -6.92 -7.10
N LEU A 106 -3.71 -7.58 -7.78
CA LEU A 106 -4.27 -7.18 -9.06
C LEU A 106 -5.80 -7.34 -8.96
N LEU A 107 -6.53 -6.24 -9.08
CA LEU A 107 -7.99 -6.24 -9.10
C LEU A 107 -8.46 -5.66 -10.44
N GLN A 108 -9.27 -6.41 -11.17
CA GLN A 108 -9.99 -5.92 -12.34
C GLN A 108 -11.39 -5.53 -11.91
N VAL A 109 -11.66 -4.23 -11.80
CA VAL A 109 -12.91 -3.71 -11.26
C VAL A 109 -13.94 -3.60 -12.38
N PRO A 110 -15.08 -4.31 -12.30
CA PRO A 110 -16.09 -4.27 -13.35
C PRO A 110 -16.94 -3.00 -13.29
N ASN A 111 -17.44 -2.55 -14.45
CA ASN A 111 -18.55 -1.61 -14.57
C ASN A 111 -19.91 -2.35 -14.51
N SER A 112 -21.00 -1.60 -14.63
CA SER A 112 -22.37 -2.13 -14.64
C SER A 112 -22.66 -3.12 -15.77
N ASP A 113 -21.90 -3.05 -16.86
CA ASP A 113 -22.08 -3.90 -18.04
C ASP A 113 -21.23 -5.18 -17.97
N GLY A 114 -20.48 -5.37 -16.87
CA GLY A 114 -19.61 -6.52 -16.65
C GLY A 114 -18.25 -6.43 -17.33
N ALA A 115 -17.94 -5.33 -18.02
CA ALA A 115 -16.62 -5.07 -18.57
C ALA A 115 -15.70 -4.40 -17.52
N VAL A 116 -14.39 -4.48 -17.70
CA VAL A 116 -13.43 -3.82 -16.78
C VAL A 116 -13.54 -2.30 -16.93
N ASP A 117 -13.87 -1.59 -15.85
CA ASP A 117 -13.83 -0.12 -15.80
C ASP A 117 -12.40 0.37 -15.60
N PHE A 118 -11.73 -0.19 -14.59
CA PHE A 118 -10.33 0.10 -14.28
C PHE A 118 -9.70 -1.08 -13.57
N SER A 119 -8.36 -1.10 -13.56
CA SER A 119 -7.58 -2.07 -12.81
C SER A 119 -6.79 -1.41 -11.70
N ILE A 120 -6.64 -2.11 -10.59
CA ILE A 120 -5.77 -1.72 -9.48
C ILE A 120 -4.63 -2.73 -9.43
N VAL A 121 -3.39 -2.27 -9.51
CA VAL A 121 -2.20 -3.11 -9.44
C VAL A 121 -1.20 -2.52 -8.46
N GLY A 122 -0.75 -3.30 -7.48
CA GLY A 122 0.12 -2.77 -6.43
C GLY A 122 0.93 -3.82 -5.67
N SER A 123 1.94 -3.31 -4.97
CA SER A 123 2.89 -4.06 -4.13
C SER A 123 3.09 -3.29 -2.83
N SER A 124 2.05 -3.28 -1.98
CA SER A 124 2.08 -2.52 -0.73
C SER A 124 2.97 -3.22 0.30
N PRO A 125 3.86 -2.46 0.99
CA PRO A 125 4.70 -3.00 2.05
C PRO A 125 4.00 -3.01 3.42
N GLU A 126 2.84 -2.37 3.56
CA GLU A 126 2.29 -2.01 4.89
C GLU A 126 0.81 -2.40 5.00
N ALA A 127 0.47 -3.07 6.10
CA ALA A 127 -0.89 -3.39 6.49
C ALA A 127 -1.55 -2.20 7.19
N LEU A 128 -2.84 -1.96 6.94
CA LEU A 128 -3.65 -1.10 7.82
C LEU A 128 -3.95 -1.85 9.11
N VAL A 129 -4.61 -3.01 8.98
CA VAL A 129 -4.99 -3.88 10.09
C VAL A 129 -5.30 -5.28 9.56
N THR A 130 -4.88 -6.29 10.31
CA THR A 130 -5.27 -7.68 10.13
C THR A 130 -6.13 -8.09 11.32
N VAL A 131 -7.25 -8.76 11.05
CA VAL A 131 -8.15 -9.31 12.07
C VAL A 131 -8.24 -10.80 11.89
N HIS A 132 -7.82 -11.57 12.89
CA HIS A 132 -7.85 -13.02 12.88
C HIS A 132 -8.41 -13.54 14.20
N GLU A 133 -9.46 -14.36 14.14
CA GLU A 133 -10.09 -14.97 15.33
C GLU A 133 -10.40 -13.95 16.45
N GLY A 134 -10.86 -12.76 16.06
CA GLY A 134 -11.21 -11.67 16.98
C GLY A 134 -10.04 -10.85 17.52
N TRP A 135 -8.80 -11.10 17.07
CA TRP A 135 -7.63 -10.28 17.38
C TRP A 135 -7.34 -9.32 16.24
N ALA A 136 -7.33 -8.02 16.51
CA ALA A 136 -6.93 -6.98 15.57
C ALA A 136 -5.47 -6.60 15.80
N THR A 137 -4.66 -6.62 14.75
CA THR A 137 -3.22 -6.36 14.79
C THR A 137 -2.83 -5.36 13.71
N THR A 138 -1.98 -4.41 14.08
CA THR A 138 -1.36 -3.46 13.15
C THR A 138 0.16 -3.51 13.33
N HIS A 139 0.88 -3.26 12.24
CA HIS A 139 2.33 -3.21 12.23
C HIS A 139 2.78 -1.80 11.84
N PRO A 140 2.82 -0.82 12.76
CA PRO A 140 3.38 0.48 12.46
C PRO A 140 4.81 0.34 11.96
N ILE A 141 5.09 0.96 10.82
CA ILE A 141 6.42 1.01 10.21
C ILE A 141 6.91 2.45 10.20
N ALA A 142 8.10 2.67 10.74
CA ALA A 142 8.86 3.91 10.60
C ALA A 142 10.31 3.56 10.29
N GLY A 143 11.12 4.53 9.89
CA GLY A 143 12.54 4.28 9.68
C GLY A 143 12.84 3.38 8.48
N THR A 144 13.66 3.86 7.57
CA THR A 144 14.11 3.03 6.45
C THR A 144 15.61 3.17 6.27
N ARG A 145 16.31 2.04 6.15
CA ARG A 145 17.68 1.99 5.66
C ARG A 145 17.78 0.98 4.52
N TRP A 146 18.67 1.25 3.58
CA TRP A 146 19.03 0.27 2.55
C TRP A 146 19.69 -0.95 3.19
N ARG A 147 19.60 -2.11 2.55
CA ARG A 147 20.41 -3.27 2.95
C ARG A 147 21.89 -2.99 2.67
N GLY A 148 22.75 -3.40 3.59
CA GLY A 148 24.20 -3.32 3.42
C GLY A 148 24.67 -4.19 2.25
N ARG A 149 25.79 -3.81 1.63
CA ARG A 149 26.43 -4.63 0.58
C ARG A 149 27.15 -5.84 1.18
N THR A 150 27.47 -5.78 2.47
CA THR A 150 28.04 -6.85 3.28
C THR A 150 27.26 -7.01 4.58
N ASP A 151 27.37 -8.16 5.23
CA ASP A 151 26.71 -8.42 6.52
C ASP A 151 27.15 -7.41 7.60
N ASP A 152 28.44 -7.05 7.62
CA ASP A 152 28.97 -6.06 8.57
C ASP A 152 28.36 -4.67 8.33
N GLU A 153 28.22 -4.25 7.07
CA GLU A 153 27.57 -2.99 6.72
C GLU A 153 26.08 -3.02 7.09
N ASP A 154 25.40 -4.15 6.87
CA ASP A 154 23.99 -4.33 7.20
C ASP A 154 23.73 -4.23 8.70
N VAL A 155 24.61 -4.81 9.53
CA VAL A 155 24.55 -4.70 11.00
C VAL A 155 24.85 -3.27 11.47
N LEU A 156 25.73 -2.53 10.79
CA LEU A 156 25.97 -1.12 11.11
C LEU A 156 24.76 -0.25 10.79
N LEU A 157 24.13 -0.45 9.62
CA LEU A 157 22.91 0.26 9.22
C LEU A 157 21.73 -0.04 10.16
N GLU A 158 21.61 -1.28 10.63
CA GLU A 158 20.64 -1.66 11.66
C GLU A 158 20.87 -0.89 12.97
N LYS A 159 22.11 -0.86 13.46
CA LYS A 159 22.47 -0.14 14.69
C LYS A 159 22.26 1.36 14.56
N GLU A 160 22.56 1.92 13.38
CA GLU A 160 22.30 3.33 13.08
C GLU A 160 20.80 3.62 13.15
N LEU A 161 19.96 2.81 12.49
CA LEU A 161 18.51 2.99 12.50
C LEU A 161 17.91 2.87 13.91
N LEU A 162 18.37 1.88 14.69
CA LEU A 162 17.94 1.70 16.08
C LEU A 162 18.40 2.80 17.02
N ALA A 163 19.45 3.55 16.67
CA ALA A 163 19.99 4.65 17.46
C ALA A 163 19.53 6.02 16.97
N ASP A 164 18.81 6.10 15.86
CA ASP A 164 18.32 7.35 15.29
C ASP A 164 17.13 7.88 16.11
N ASP A 165 17.39 8.88 16.94
CA ASP A 165 16.38 9.47 17.83
C ASP A 165 15.22 10.12 17.07
N LYS A 166 15.43 10.57 15.82
CA LYS A 166 14.36 11.12 14.98
C LYS A 166 13.40 10.01 14.57
N GLU A 167 13.92 8.94 13.99
CA GLU A 167 13.14 7.80 13.51
C GLU A 167 12.39 7.11 14.65
N ARG A 168 13.02 7.01 15.83
CA ARG A 168 12.38 6.46 17.05
C ARG A 168 11.23 7.32 17.55
N ALA A 169 11.36 8.65 17.49
CA ALA A 169 10.30 9.57 17.91
C ALA A 169 9.09 9.48 16.97
N GLU A 170 9.32 9.45 15.65
CA GLU A 170 8.27 9.22 14.66
C GLU A 170 7.60 7.86 14.87
N HIS A 171 8.40 6.81 15.08
CA HIS A 171 7.89 5.46 15.34
C HIS A 171 6.99 5.40 16.56
N LEU A 172 7.42 5.99 17.68
CA LEU A 172 6.64 6.01 18.92
C LEU A 172 5.28 6.68 18.72
N MET A 173 5.24 7.78 17.97
CA MET A 173 4.01 8.47 17.64
C MET A 173 3.06 7.58 16.83
N LEU A 174 3.56 6.84 15.84
CA LEU A 174 2.76 5.90 15.03
C LEU A 174 2.26 4.71 15.86
N VAL A 175 3.08 4.19 16.78
CA VAL A 175 2.66 3.16 17.74
C VAL A 175 1.53 3.67 18.63
N ASP A 176 1.64 4.88 19.17
CA ASP A 176 0.60 5.45 20.01
C ASP A 176 -0.69 5.72 19.24
N LEU A 177 -0.60 6.11 17.96
CA LEU A 177 -1.77 6.21 17.10
C LEU A 177 -2.43 4.84 16.88
N GLY A 178 -1.65 3.80 16.60
CA GLY A 178 -2.16 2.42 16.48
C GLY A 178 -2.84 1.94 17.76
N ARG A 179 -2.27 2.26 18.93
CA ARG A 179 -2.89 1.98 20.24
C ARG A 179 -4.19 2.75 20.42
N ASN A 180 -4.25 4.01 20.00
CA ASN A 180 -5.46 4.83 20.07
C ASN A 180 -6.57 4.25 19.19
N ASP A 181 -6.24 3.90 17.95
CA ASP A 181 -7.18 3.35 16.98
C ASP A 181 -7.75 2.01 17.47
N LEU A 182 -6.90 1.06 17.87
CA LEU A 182 -7.35 -0.22 18.40
C LEU A 182 -8.09 -0.05 19.74
N GLY A 183 -7.70 0.91 20.57
CA GLY A 183 -8.36 1.22 21.84
C GLY A 183 -9.84 1.60 21.72
N ARG A 184 -10.29 2.05 20.53
CA ARG A 184 -11.69 2.40 20.26
C ARG A 184 -12.60 1.18 20.06
N VAL A 185 -12.03 0.03 19.70
CA VAL A 185 -12.78 -1.16 19.27
C VAL A 185 -12.38 -2.44 20.02
N CYS A 186 -11.25 -2.45 20.71
CA CYS A 186 -10.79 -3.58 21.50
C CYS A 186 -11.29 -3.52 22.94
N THR A 187 -11.36 -4.69 23.58
CA THR A 187 -11.71 -4.83 25.00
C THR A 187 -10.67 -4.08 25.85
N PRO A 188 -11.08 -3.22 26.81
CA PRO A 188 -10.16 -2.52 27.69
C PRO A 188 -9.16 -3.45 28.37
N GLY A 189 -7.89 -3.06 28.40
CA GLY A 189 -6.80 -3.86 28.96
C GLY A 189 -6.22 -4.95 28.04
N THR A 190 -6.79 -5.17 26.85
CA THR A 190 -6.25 -6.15 25.88
C THR A 190 -5.32 -5.54 24.85
N VAL A 191 -5.40 -4.21 24.61
CA VAL A 191 -4.51 -3.51 23.68
C VAL A 191 -3.10 -3.46 24.27
N ARG A 192 -2.16 -4.09 23.57
CA ARG A 192 -0.75 -4.18 23.97
C ARG A 192 0.17 -3.99 22.78
N VAL A 193 1.38 -3.52 23.07
CA VAL A 193 2.49 -3.55 22.13
C VAL A 193 3.30 -4.80 22.45
N GLU A 194 3.31 -5.79 21.56
CA GLU A 194 3.97 -7.09 21.80
C GLU A 194 5.46 -7.00 21.49
N ASP A 195 5.79 -6.55 20.29
CA ASP A 195 7.15 -6.29 19.85
C ASP A 195 7.32 -4.80 19.63
N TYR A 196 8.15 -4.16 20.44
CA TYR A 196 8.43 -2.74 20.30
C TYR A 196 9.79 -2.54 19.64
N SER A 197 9.80 -1.79 18.54
CA SER A 197 11.02 -1.23 17.94
C SER A 197 12.05 -2.29 17.55
N HIS A 198 11.63 -3.27 16.75
CA HIS A 198 12.51 -4.30 16.18
C HIS A 198 12.71 -4.09 14.68
N ILE A 199 13.72 -4.75 14.10
CA ILE A 199 14.09 -4.54 12.71
C ILE A 199 13.55 -5.69 11.85
N GLU A 200 12.69 -5.33 10.89
CA GLU A 200 12.28 -6.24 9.83
C GLU A 200 13.14 -6.02 8.58
N ARG A 201 13.70 -7.10 8.04
CA ARG A 201 14.57 -7.06 6.86
C ARG A 201 13.81 -7.53 5.63
N TYR A 202 13.76 -6.66 4.63
CA TYR A 202 13.25 -6.94 3.30
C TYR A 202 14.41 -7.11 2.31
N SER A 203 14.09 -7.43 1.04
CA SER A 203 15.11 -7.71 0.02
C SER A 203 16.07 -6.54 -0.25
N HIS A 204 15.59 -5.30 -0.13
CA HIS A 204 16.37 -4.10 -0.46
C HIS A 204 16.43 -3.07 0.67
N VAL A 205 15.55 -3.17 1.65
CA VAL A 205 15.47 -2.23 2.77
C VAL A 205 15.27 -2.97 4.09
N MET A 206 15.52 -2.28 5.20
CA MET A 206 15.10 -2.69 6.53
C MET A 206 14.26 -1.58 7.16
N HIS A 207 13.34 -1.97 8.03
CA HIS A 207 12.35 -1.11 8.65
C HIS A 207 12.34 -1.26 10.17
N LEU A 208 12.09 -0.16 10.87
CA LEU A 208 11.76 -0.20 12.30
C LEU A 208 10.28 -0.50 12.45
N VAL A 209 9.96 -1.64 13.06
CA VAL A 209 8.59 -2.16 13.15
C VAL A 209 8.21 -2.36 14.60
N SER A 210 6.94 -2.13 14.88
CA SER A 210 6.31 -2.53 16.13
C SER A 210 5.05 -3.32 15.83
N THR A 211 4.58 -4.10 16.80
CA THR A 211 3.31 -4.83 16.70
C THR A 211 2.36 -4.33 17.77
N VAL A 212 1.23 -3.75 17.34
CA VAL A 212 0.15 -3.35 18.26
C VAL A 212 -1.03 -4.29 18.03
N THR A 213 -1.48 -4.95 19.08
CA THR A 213 -2.57 -5.92 18.99
C THR A 213 -3.59 -5.73 20.12
N GLY A 214 -4.83 -6.11 19.87
CA GLY A 214 -5.88 -6.14 20.88
C GLY A 214 -7.01 -7.08 20.50
N LYS A 215 -7.73 -7.58 21.51
CA LYS A 215 -8.89 -8.42 21.31
C LYS A 215 -10.12 -7.53 21.07
N LEU A 216 -10.81 -7.73 19.96
CA LEU A 216 -12.04 -7.03 19.65
C LEU A 216 -13.05 -7.11 20.82
N GLY A 217 -13.73 -5.99 21.06
CA GLY A 217 -14.80 -5.90 22.04
C GLY A 217 -16.01 -6.76 21.69
N GLU A 218 -16.85 -7.06 22.68
CA GLU A 218 -18.12 -7.75 22.43
C GLU A 218 -18.98 -6.94 21.43
N GLY A 219 -19.54 -7.63 20.44
CA GLY A 219 -20.32 -7.01 19.36
C GLY A 219 -19.52 -6.21 18.33
N ARG A 220 -18.18 -6.17 18.43
CA ARG A 220 -17.30 -5.56 17.43
C ARG A 220 -16.87 -6.58 16.38
N THR A 221 -16.78 -6.11 15.15
CA THR A 221 -16.46 -6.90 13.97
C THR A 221 -15.11 -6.48 13.38
N ALA A 222 -14.59 -7.26 12.43
CA ALA A 222 -13.39 -6.84 11.70
C ALA A 222 -13.58 -5.53 10.91
N LEU A 223 -14.81 -5.24 10.45
CA LEU A 223 -15.12 -3.97 9.80
C LEU A 223 -15.02 -2.78 10.77
N ASP A 224 -15.42 -2.96 12.04
CA ASP A 224 -15.20 -1.95 13.08
C ASP A 224 -13.70 -1.65 13.26
N ALA A 225 -12.83 -2.67 13.25
CA ALA A 225 -11.39 -2.48 13.33
C ALA A 225 -10.84 -1.71 12.12
N VAL A 226 -11.20 -2.12 10.90
CA VAL A 226 -10.79 -1.44 9.68
C VAL A 226 -11.20 0.03 9.71
N THR A 227 -12.47 0.33 10.04
CA THR A 227 -12.97 1.70 10.07
C THR A 227 -12.38 2.54 11.22
N ALA A 228 -12.04 1.94 12.35
CA ALA A 228 -11.39 2.65 13.45
C ALA A 228 -9.95 3.04 13.12
N CYS A 229 -9.21 2.15 12.44
CA CYS A 229 -7.85 2.41 11.99
C CYS A 229 -7.78 3.34 10.77
N PHE A 230 -8.84 3.42 9.95
CA PHE A 230 -8.83 4.15 8.69
C PHE A 230 -8.90 5.69 8.82
N PRO A 231 -8.20 6.45 7.96
CA PRO A 231 -7.04 6.02 7.16
C PRO A 231 -5.79 5.85 8.05
N ALA A 232 -4.78 5.18 7.50
CA ALA A 232 -3.53 4.95 8.21
C ALA A 232 -2.83 6.26 8.60
N GLY A 233 -2.27 6.31 9.81
CA GLY A 233 -1.50 7.45 10.30
C GLY A 233 -0.33 7.83 9.39
N THR A 234 0.35 6.83 8.84
CA THR A 234 1.47 6.96 7.89
C THR A 234 1.05 7.64 6.58
N LEU A 235 -0.26 7.74 6.32
CA LEU A 235 -0.83 8.40 5.14
C LEU A 235 -1.69 9.62 5.47
N SER A 236 -1.89 9.95 6.74
CA SER A 236 -2.59 11.16 7.17
C SER A 236 -1.67 12.11 7.93
N GLY A 237 -1.13 11.66 9.06
CA GLY A 237 -0.47 12.48 10.06
C GLY A 237 -1.12 12.36 11.44
N ALA A 238 -0.65 13.17 12.39
CA ALA A 238 -1.06 13.18 13.78
C ALA A 238 -1.15 14.62 14.33
N PRO A 239 -2.23 15.02 15.01
CA PRO A 239 -3.50 14.31 15.19
C PRO A 239 -4.24 14.05 13.87
N LYS A 240 -4.79 12.83 13.71
CA LYS A 240 -5.31 12.30 12.44
C LYS A 240 -6.34 13.23 11.75
N VAL A 241 -7.32 13.72 12.51
CA VAL A 241 -8.40 14.58 11.96
C VAL A 241 -7.84 15.88 11.42
N ARG A 242 -7.04 16.60 12.22
CA ARG A 242 -6.48 17.90 11.81
C ARG A 242 -5.50 17.76 10.65
N ALA A 243 -4.69 16.71 10.63
CA ALA A 243 -3.81 16.42 9.50
C ALA A 243 -4.60 16.18 8.20
N MET A 244 -5.75 15.50 8.24
CA MET A 244 -6.60 15.30 7.07
C MET A 244 -7.25 16.60 6.56
N GLU A 245 -7.62 17.53 7.46
CA GLU A 245 -8.12 18.85 7.08
C GLU A 245 -7.03 19.64 6.33
N LEU A 246 -5.81 19.68 6.88
CA LEU A 246 -4.66 20.32 6.24
C LEU A 246 -4.31 19.69 4.88
N ILE A 247 -4.44 18.37 4.74
CA ILE A 247 -4.28 17.67 3.46
C ILE A 247 -5.31 18.16 2.43
N GLU A 248 -6.58 18.29 2.82
CA GLU A 248 -7.65 18.78 1.93
C GLU A 248 -7.40 20.24 1.50
N GLU A 249 -6.79 21.05 2.36
CA GLU A 249 -6.43 22.44 2.03
C GLU A 249 -5.34 22.54 0.95
N VAL A 250 -4.39 21.60 0.88
CA VAL A 250 -3.19 21.68 0.03
C VAL A 250 -3.23 20.78 -1.22
N GLU A 251 -4.00 19.69 -1.20
CA GLU A 251 -4.08 18.76 -2.32
C GLU A 251 -5.03 19.23 -3.42
N LYS A 252 -4.60 19.08 -4.69
CA LYS A 252 -5.35 19.58 -5.85
C LYS A 252 -6.60 18.77 -6.16
N THR A 253 -6.62 17.50 -5.75
CA THR A 253 -7.65 16.53 -6.12
C THR A 253 -7.84 15.53 -4.99
N ARG A 254 -9.07 15.06 -4.79
CA ARG A 254 -9.33 13.93 -3.91
C ARG A 254 -8.41 12.75 -4.25
N ARG A 255 -7.92 12.08 -3.21
CA ARG A 255 -6.97 10.95 -3.31
C ARG A 255 -7.54 9.72 -4.00
N GLY A 256 -8.85 9.53 -3.96
CA GLY A 256 -9.49 8.32 -4.49
C GLY A 256 -8.99 7.09 -3.73
N LEU A 257 -8.27 6.20 -4.43
CA LEU A 257 -7.70 5.00 -3.84
C LEU A 257 -6.48 5.28 -2.95
N TYR A 258 -5.67 6.29 -3.25
CA TYR A 258 -4.40 6.53 -2.55
C TYR A 258 -4.61 6.82 -1.06
N GLY A 259 -3.86 6.13 -0.20
CA GLY A 259 -4.04 6.19 1.26
C GLY A 259 -5.31 5.50 1.77
N GLY A 260 -6.09 4.90 0.87
CA GLY A 260 -7.16 3.97 1.19
C GLY A 260 -6.61 2.57 1.52
N VAL A 261 -7.42 1.55 1.27
CA VAL A 261 -7.01 0.15 1.51
C VAL A 261 -7.42 -0.79 0.38
N VAL A 262 -6.68 -1.90 0.26
CA VAL A 262 -6.99 -3.04 -0.60
C VAL A 262 -6.85 -4.31 0.23
N GLY A 263 -7.85 -5.17 0.20
CA GLY A 263 -7.89 -6.35 1.07
C GLY A 263 -9.22 -7.10 0.99
N TYR A 264 -9.50 -7.89 2.01
CA TYR A 264 -10.73 -8.68 2.09
C TYR A 264 -11.35 -8.70 3.49
N LEU A 265 -12.64 -8.99 3.52
CA LEU A 265 -13.40 -9.45 4.66
C LEU A 265 -13.91 -10.86 4.32
N ASP A 266 -13.63 -11.85 5.16
CA ASP A 266 -14.13 -13.21 4.93
C ASP A 266 -15.49 -13.46 5.62
N PHE A 267 -16.12 -14.58 5.29
CA PHE A 267 -17.41 -14.97 5.89
C PHE A 267 -17.30 -15.45 7.34
N ALA A 268 -16.09 -15.71 7.84
CA ALA A 268 -15.85 -16.10 9.23
C ALA A 268 -15.62 -14.87 10.15
N GLY A 269 -15.59 -13.66 9.58
CA GLY A 269 -15.39 -12.41 10.32
C GLY A 269 -13.92 -12.00 10.47
N ASN A 270 -13.01 -12.56 9.68
CA ASN A 270 -11.63 -12.12 9.59
C ASN A 270 -11.47 -11.01 8.53
N ALA A 271 -10.37 -10.26 8.63
CA ALA A 271 -9.99 -9.25 7.64
C ALA A 271 -8.48 -9.19 7.46
N ASP A 272 -8.05 -8.79 6.28
CA ASP A 272 -6.66 -8.41 6.05
C ASP A 272 -6.62 -7.31 4.98
N PHE A 273 -6.16 -6.12 5.37
CA PHE A 273 -6.16 -4.94 4.51
C PHE A 273 -4.78 -4.29 4.47
N ALA A 274 -4.24 -4.19 3.26
CA ALA A 274 -3.06 -3.39 2.95
C ALA A 274 -3.43 -1.93 2.77
N ILE A 275 -2.51 -1.02 3.13
CA ILE A 275 -2.64 0.39 2.75
C ILE A 275 -2.41 0.49 1.22
N ALA A 276 -3.24 1.28 0.53
CA ALA A 276 -3.17 1.46 -0.91
C ALA A 276 -2.06 2.47 -1.31
N ILE A 277 -0.81 2.02 -1.15
CA ILE A 277 0.42 2.70 -1.58
C ILE A 277 1.21 1.80 -2.53
N ARG A 278 2.22 2.36 -3.23
CA ARG A 278 2.97 1.66 -4.29
C ARG A 278 2.03 0.94 -5.26
N THR A 279 1.02 1.68 -5.71
CA THR A 279 -0.12 1.17 -6.48
C THR A 279 -0.38 2.06 -7.68
N ALA A 280 -0.71 1.44 -8.80
CA ALA A 280 -1.28 2.11 -9.97
C ALA A 280 -2.78 1.81 -10.07
N LEU A 281 -3.55 2.85 -10.37
CA LEU A 281 -4.90 2.71 -10.92
C LEU A 281 -4.80 2.91 -12.43
N MET A 282 -5.15 1.90 -13.22
CA MET A 282 -5.06 1.90 -14.68
C MET A 282 -6.46 1.99 -15.28
N ARG A 283 -6.73 3.04 -16.05
CA ARG A 283 -8.04 3.30 -16.66
C ARG A 283 -7.86 4.01 -18.00
N ASN A 284 -8.51 3.51 -19.05
CA ASN A 284 -8.60 4.16 -20.37
C ASN A 284 -7.24 4.61 -20.94
N GLY A 285 -6.22 3.75 -20.90
CA GLY A 285 -4.88 4.07 -21.43
C GLY A 285 -4.02 4.97 -20.54
N THR A 286 -4.46 5.27 -19.32
CA THR A 286 -3.68 6.06 -18.35
C THR A 286 -3.49 5.29 -17.05
N ALA A 287 -2.26 5.24 -16.57
CA ALA A 287 -1.91 4.75 -15.25
C ALA A 287 -1.67 5.93 -14.29
N TYR A 288 -2.39 5.94 -13.18
CA TYR A 288 -2.27 6.93 -12.11
C TYR A 288 -1.49 6.34 -10.94
N VAL A 289 -0.41 7.01 -10.54
CA VAL A 289 0.44 6.63 -9.40
C VAL A 289 0.55 7.83 -8.47
N GLN A 290 0.08 7.70 -7.23
CA GLN A 290 0.15 8.77 -6.24
C GLN A 290 1.11 8.40 -5.12
N ALA A 291 1.89 9.38 -4.65
CA ALA A 291 2.87 9.19 -3.59
C ALA A 291 3.05 10.49 -2.79
N GLY A 292 3.49 10.33 -1.54
CA GLY A 292 3.70 11.40 -0.58
C GLY A 292 4.76 11.05 0.46
N GLY A 293 4.91 11.93 1.44
CA GLY A 293 5.90 11.81 2.52
C GLY A 293 5.41 12.55 3.77
N GLY A 294 5.88 12.12 4.94
CA GLY A 294 5.54 12.77 6.20
C GLY A 294 6.30 14.08 6.35
N VAL A 295 5.58 15.18 6.44
CA VAL A 295 6.14 16.49 6.77
C VAL A 295 6.14 16.65 8.28
N VAL A 296 7.32 16.92 8.83
CA VAL A 296 7.59 17.23 10.23
C VAL A 296 8.28 18.61 10.33
N ALA A 297 8.49 19.11 11.55
CA ALA A 297 8.99 20.47 11.79
C ALA A 297 10.35 20.80 11.14
N ASP A 298 11.18 19.79 10.84
CA ASP A 298 12.50 19.93 10.21
C ASP A 298 12.53 19.52 8.73
N SER A 299 11.38 19.20 8.14
CA SER A 299 11.27 18.79 6.74
C SER A 299 11.69 19.91 5.78
N ASN A 300 12.27 19.51 4.64
CA ASN A 300 12.69 20.41 3.56
C ASN A 300 11.92 20.11 2.28
N GLY A 301 11.34 21.14 1.66
CA GLY A 301 10.50 20.99 0.47
C GLY A 301 11.13 20.20 -0.68
N SER A 302 12.40 20.45 -0.98
CA SER A 302 13.10 19.76 -2.07
C SER A 302 13.39 18.29 -1.75
N TYR A 303 13.67 17.98 -0.48
CA TYR A 303 13.91 16.62 -0.02
C TYR A 303 12.62 15.80 -0.08
N GLU A 304 11.53 16.32 0.51
CA GLU A 304 10.22 15.66 0.55
C GLU A 304 9.63 15.44 -0.85
N TYR A 305 9.79 16.41 -1.75
CA TYR A 305 9.41 16.24 -3.15
C TYR A 305 10.14 15.07 -3.80
N ASN A 306 11.47 14.99 -3.61
CA ASN A 306 12.27 13.91 -4.19
C ASN A 306 11.92 12.55 -3.58
N GLU A 307 11.61 12.50 -2.29
CA GLU A 307 11.16 11.29 -1.62
C GLU A 307 9.82 10.79 -2.20
N ALA A 308 8.80 11.66 -2.27
CA ALA A 308 7.51 11.34 -2.87
C ALA A 308 7.66 10.87 -4.32
N ARG A 309 8.49 11.57 -5.12
CA ARG A 309 8.83 11.17 -6.49
C ARG A 309 9.51 9.80 -6.54
N ASN A 310 10.47 9.52 -5.66
CA ASN A 310 11.17 8.23 -5.62
C ASN A 310 10.21 7.08 -5.25
N LYS A 311 9.27 7.31 -4.33
CA LYS A 311 8.21 6.33 -4.00
C LYS A 311 7.33 6.04 -5.21
N ALA A 312 6.92 7.06 -5.97
CA ALA A 312 6.14 6.87 -7.20
C ALA A 312 6.95 6.18 -8.31
N ARG A 313 8.25 6.49 -8.44
CA ARG A 313 9.15 5.91 -9.46
C ARG A 313 9.18 4.39 -9.42
N ALA A 314 9.03 3.75 -8.25
CA ALA A 314 9.00 2.29 -8.17
C ALA A 314 7.91 1.69 -9.08
N VAL A 315 6.71 2.26 -9.06
CA VAL A 315 5.57 1.78 -9.86
C VAL A 315 5.66 2.29 -11.29
N LEU A 316 6.05 3.56 -11.49
CA LEU A 316 6.22 4.12 -12.84
C LEU A 316 7.27 3.36 -13.66
N ASN A 317 8.41 3.01 -13.04
CA ASN A 317 9.43 2.17 -13.65
C ASN A 317 8.90 0.78 -13.96
N ALA A 318 8.03 0.22 -13.11
CA ALA A 318 7.45 -1.09 -13.35
C ALA A 318 6.55 -1.10 -14.59
N ILE A 319 5.74 -0.06 -14.77
CA ILE A 319 4.90 0.11 -15.95
C ILE A 319 5.79 0.30 -17.21
N ALA A 320 6.78 1.19 -17.16
CA ALA A 320 7.68 1.44 -18.30
C ALA A 320 8.52 0.21 -18.66
N ALA A 321 8.91 -0.61 -17.69
CA ALA A 321 9.58 -1.88 -17.95
C ALA A 321 8.62 -2.92 -18.57
N ALA A 322 7.36 -2.95 -18.12
CA ALA A 322 6.33 -3.84 -18.64
C ALA A 322 6.02 -3.57 -20.13
N GLU A 323 6.12 -2.31 -20.59
CA GLU A 323 6.06 -1.93 -22.01
C GLU A 323 7.11 -2.63 -22.88
N THR A 324 8.18 -3.16 -22.28
CA THR A 324 9.31 -3.77 -22.99
C THR A 324 9.36 -5.30 -22.87
N LEU A 325 8.33 -5.93 -22.30
CA LEU A 325 8.27 -7.38 -22.20
C LEU A 325 8.27 -8.01 -23.58
N ALA A 326 9.26 -8.85 -23.83
CA ALA A 326 9.41 -9.57 -25.10
C ALA A 326 10.00 -10.97 -24.88
N ALA A 327 9.77 -11.88 -25.81
CA ALA A 327 10.41 -13.20 -25.79
C ALA A 327 11.94 -13.06 -25.87
N PRO A 328 12.72 -13.84 -25.09
CA PRO A 328 14.18 -13.81 -25.18
C PRO A 328 14.67 -14.09 -26.60
N GLY A 329 15.54 -13.23 -27.14
CA GLY A 329 16.13 -13.38 -28.47
C GLY A 329 15.41 -12.67 -29.62
N ALA A 330 14.24 -12.04 -29.38
CA ALA A 330 13.52 -11.28 -30.40
C ALA A 330 14.29 -10.06 -30.95
N ASN A 331 15.27 -9.52 -30.21
CA ASN A 331 16.10 -8.39 -30.64
C ASN A 331 17.37 -8.76 -31.43
N ARG A 332 17.52 -10.01 -31.92
CA ARG A 332 18.71 -10.44 -32.68
C ARG A 332 18.62 -10.29 -34.20
N SER A 333 17.55 -9.72 -34.74
CA SER A 333 17.34 -9.56 -36.20
C SER A 333 17.75 -8.19 -36.76
N GLY A 334 18.72 -7.52 -36.14
CA GLY A 334 19.27 -6.24 -36.61
C GLY A 334 20.79 -6.13 -36.41
N CYS A 335 21.54 -7.01 -37.09
CA CYS A 335 22.96 -6.84 -37.40
C CYS A 335 23.13 -7.02 -38.91
#